data_AF-A0A0Q8QW37-F1
#
_entry.id   AF-A0A0Q8QW37-F1
#
_cell.length_a   1.000
_cell.length_b   1.000
_cell.length_c   1.000
_cell.angle_alpha   90.00
_cell.angle_beta   90.00
_cell.angle_gamma   90.00
#
_symmetry.space_group_name_H-M   'P 1'
#
loop_
_entity.id
_entity.type
_entity.pdbx_description
1 polymer ?
#
loop_
_entity_poly.entity_id
_entity_poly.type
_entity_poly.pdbx_seq_one_letter_code
_entity_poly.pdbx_strand_id
1 'polypeptide(L)'
;MKSLAATFWGLLHLVGCSVGRPSDAEIDSIEAITTHNACTGSLTRWHREYAFQKRGVAIDRDFISVWYIEAGHRGLPAGRFSIEPPRGYPPIDDTQHRVAGGEFDRQTGRFVTWMCGCNRGPYNVSYQIECAGKRRTI
;
A
#
# COMPACT_ATOMS: atom_id res chain seq x y z
N MET A 1 11.29 -20.11 -57.12
CA MET A 1 10.09 -20.24 -56.28
C MET A 1 10.46 -20.93 -54.98
N LYS A 2 10.63 -20.19 -53.88
CA LYS A 2 10.80 -20.75 -52.52
C LYS A 2 10.03 -19.85 -51.56
N SER A 3 8.87 -20.35 -51.10
CA SER A 3 8.05 -19.71 -50.06
C SER A 3 8.71 -19.89 -48.70
N LEU A 4 8.92 -18.79 -47.99
CA LEU A 4 9.17 -18.77 -46.56
C LEU A 4 7.84 -18.50 -45.86
N ALA A 5 7.29 -19.52 -45.21
CA ALA A 5 6.15 -19.38 -44.32
C ALA A 5 6.65 -18.85 -42.97
N ALA A 6 6.41 -17.57 -42.69
CA ALA A 6 6.61 -16.99 -41.37
C ALA A 6 5.38 -17.29 -40.50
N THR A 7 5.53 -18.21 -39.55
CA THR A 7 4.54 -18.48 -38.51
C THR A 7 4.55 -17.33 -37.50
N PHE A 8 3.61 -16.41 -37.68
CA PHE A 8 3.33 -15.28 -36.81
C PHE A 8 2.64 -15.78 -35.53
N TRP A 9 3.42 -16.21 -34.53
CA TRP A 9 2.92 -16.45 -33.17
C TRP A 9 2.63 -15.10 -32.50
N GLY A 10 1.49 -14.50 -32.86
CA GLY A 10 0.91 -13.37 -32.17
C GLY A 10 0.44 -13.80 -30.78
N LEU A 11 1.33 -13.71 -29.80
CA LEU A 11 0.99 -13.72 -28.38
C LEU A 11 0.24 -12.44 -28.06
N LEU A 12 -1.07 -12.44 -28.34
CA LEU A 12 -2.03 -11.48 -27.81
C LEU A 12 -1.92 -11.52 -26.29
N HIS A 13 -1.15 -10.61 -25.72
CA HIS A 13 -1.21 -10.32 -24.30
C HIS A 13 -2.58 -9.70 -24.07
N LEU A 14 -3.51 -10.52 -23.58
CA LEU A 14 -4.73 -10.06 -22.94
C LEU A 14 -4.28 -9.16 -21.79
N VAL A 15 -4.16 -7.86 -22.05
CA VAL A 15 -4.08 -6.83 -21.03
C VAL A 15 -5.46 -6.84 -20.38
N GLY A 16 -5.64 -7.75 -19.44
CA GLY A 16 -6.86 -7.85 -18.65
C GLY A 16 -7.09 -6.50 -18.02
N CYS A 17 -8.21 -5.86 -18.36
CA CYS A 17 -8.64 -4.66 -17.69
C CYS A 17 -8.73 -4.97 -16.19
N SER A 18 -7.79 -4.49 -15.39
CA SER A 18 -7.90 -4.44 -13.94
C SER A 18 -8.93 -3.38 -13.58
N VAL A 19 -10.19 -3.67 -13.89
CA VAL A 19 -11.32 -2.83 -13.51
C VAL A 19 -11.50 -3.07 -12.02
N GLY A 20 -10.74 -2.31 -11.21
CA GLY A 20 -11.12 -2.14 -9.82
C GLY A 20 -10.08 -1.98 -8.74
N ARG A 21 -8.88 -2.55 -8.93
CA ARG A 21 -7.82 -2.53 -7.92
C ARG A 21 -6.44 -2.28 -8.54
N PRO A 22 -5.47 -1.73 -7.78
CA PRO A 22 -4.09 -1.64 -8.23
C PRO A 22 -3.53 -3.00 -8.64
N SER A 23 -2.73 -3.02 -9.70
CA SER A 23 -2.06 -4.22 -10.18
C SER A 23 -0.95 -4.67 -9.22
N ASP A 24 -0.58 -5.95 -9.29
CA ASP A 24 0.48 -6.49 -8.43
C ASP A 24 1.83 -5.81 -8.69
N ALA A 25 2.13 -5.43 -9.94
CA ALA A 25 3.35 -4.71 -10.31
C ALA A 25 3.42 -3.29 -9.71
N GLU A 26 2.29 -2.58 -9.63
CA GLU A 26 2.21 -1.29 -8.95
C GLU A 26 2.43 -1.46 -7.44
N ILE A 27 1.82 -2.48 -6.84
CA ILE A 27 2.01 -2.79 -5.43
C ILE A 27 3.47 -3.17 -5.15
N ASP A 28 4.10 -3.98 -6.00
CA ASP A 28 5.51 -4.36 -5.87
C ASP A 28 6.42 -3.13 -5.92
N SER A 29 6.14 -2.18 -6.81
CA SER A 29 6.87 -0.91 -6.91
C SER A 29 6.73 -0.07 -5.64
N ILE A 30 5.52 0.00 -5.08
CA ILE A 30 5.25 0.67 -3.81
C ILE A 30 6.01 -0.01 -2.66
N GLU A 31 5.94 -1.34 -2.55
CA GLU A 31 6.60 -2.12 -1.50
C GLU A 31 8.13 -2.01 -1.58
N ALA A 32 8.71 -1.95 -2.78
CA ALA A 32 10.13 -1.71 -2.99
C ALA A 32 10.57 -0.34 -2.45
N ILE A 33 9.72 0.69 -2.55
CA ILE A 33 10.03 2.01 -2.00
C ILE A 33 9.89 2.01 -0.47
N THR A 34 8.83 1.40 0.06
CA THR A 34 8.51 1.48 1.49
C THR A 34 9.34 0.54 2.37
N THR A 35 9.87 -0.57 1.84
CA THR A 35 10.71 -1.50 2.60
C THR A 35 12.03 -0.87 3.08
N HIS A 36 12.52 0.15 2.36
CA HIS A 36 13.72 0.90 2.75
C HIS A 36 13.44 2.00 3.79
N ASN A 37 12.17 2.25 4.14
CA ASN A 37 11.82 3.24 5.15
C ASN A 37 12.11 2.70 6.55
N ALA A 38 12.94 3.41 7.32
CA ALA A 38 13.34 3.00 8.68
C ALA A 38 12.17 2.83 9.65
N CYS A 39 11.06 3.54 9.43
CA CYS A 39 9.87 3.42 10.27
C CYS A 39 9.07 2.16 9.92
N THR A 40 8.89 1.86 8.63
CA THR A 40 8.20 0.66 8.16
C THR A 40 8.99 -0.60 8.48
N GLY A 41 10.32 -0.57 8.26
CA GLY A 41 11.18 -1.75 8.39
C GLY A 41 10.68 -2.91 7.52
N SER A 42 10.85 -4.15 8.01
CA SER A 42 10.32 -5.33 7.30
C SER A 42 8.82 -5.26 7.09
N LEU A 43 8.37 -5.49 5.86
CA LEU A 43 6.96 -5.54 5.50
C LEU A 43 6.22 -6.75 6.08
N THR A 44 6.94 -7.80 6.50
CA THR A 44 6.34 -9.07 6.98
C THR A 44 5.50 -8.94 8.25
N ARG A 45 5.68 -7.86 9.03
CA ARG A 45 4.89 -7.58 10.25
C ARG A 45 3.62 -6.77 10.01
N TRP A 46 3.33 -6.41 8.77
CA TRP A 46 2.26 -5.47 8.45
C TRP A 46 1.10 -6.17 7.75
N HIS A 47 -0.10 -5.76 8.13
CA HIS A 47 -1.29 -5.83 7.30
C HIS A 47 -1.23 -4.67 6.31
N ARG A 48 -1.14 -4.96 5.00
CA ARG A 48 -0.87 -3.96 3.95
C ARG A 48 -2.04 -3.86 2.99
N GLU A 49 -2.77 -2.75 3.07
CA GLU A 49 -3.91 -2.45 2.21
C GLU A 49 -3.51 -1.47 1.09
N TYR A 50 -4.00 -1.76 -0.12
CA TYR A 50 -3.81 -0.93 -1.32
C TYR A 50 -5.14 -0.76 -2.02
N ALA A 51 -5.51 0.49 -2.35
CA ALA A 51 -6.72 0.77 -3.11
C ALA A 51 -6.52 2.03 -3.96
N PHE A 52 -7.29 2.20 -5.03
CA PHE A 52 -7.36 3.50 -5.69
C PHE A 52 -7.96 4.54 -4.75
N GLN A 53 -7.53 5.79 -4.88
CA GLN A 53 -7.97 6.84 -3.96
C GLN A 53 -9.45 7.18 -4.20
N LYS A 54 -10.23 7.30 -3.12
CA LYS A 54 -11.61 7.78 -3.20
C LYS A 54 -11.64 9.30 -2.98
N ARG A 55 -12.14 10.05 -3.97
CA ARG A 55 -12.33 11.51 -3.89
C ARG A 55 -13.84 11.79 -3.94
N GLY A 56 -14.48 11.85 -2.76
CA GLY A 56 -15.93 11.95 -2.66
C GLY A 56 -16.63 10.67 -3.16
N VAL A 57 -17.45 10.78 -4.21
CA VAL A 57 -18.12 9.62 -4.84
C VAL A 57 -17.31 9.00 -5.98
N ALA A 58 -16.26 9.69 -6.46
CA ALA A 58 -15.43 9.23 -7.56
C ALA A 58 -14.24 8.41 -7.07
N ILE A 59 -13.83 7.44 -7.89
CA ILE A 59 -12.56 6.71 -7.73
C ILE A 59 -11.52 7.40 -8.61
N ASP A 60 -10.55 8.01 -7.96
CA ASP A 60 -9.38 8.59 -8.60
C ASP A 60 -8.34 7.49 -8.81
N ARG A 61 -8.18 7.10 -10.07
CA ARG A 61 -7.28 6.01 -10.46
C ARG A 61 -5.85 6.48 -10.65
N ASP A 62 -5.54 7.77 -10.60
CA ASP A 62 -4.16 8.25 -10.72
C ASP A 62 -3.37 8.09 -9.41
N PHE A 63 -4.08 7.93 -8.30
CA PHE A 63 -3.49 7.77 -6.97
C PHE A 63 -3.87 6.44 -6.33
N ILE A 64 -2.89 5.83 -5.66
CA ILE A 64 -3.06 4.63 -4.83
C ILE A 64 -2.95 5.03 -3.37
N SER A 65 -3.99 4.77 -2.60
CA SER A 65 -3.98 4.82 -1.14
C SER A 65 -3.23 3.60 -0.60
N VAL A 66 -2.27 3.84 0.27
CA VAL A 66 -1.46 2.80 0.92
C VAL A 66 -1.67 2.90 2.43
N TRP A 67 -2.06 1.78 3.05
CA TRP A 67 -2.27 1.71 4.50
C TRP A 67 -1.64 0.45 5.08
N TYR A 68 -0.67 0.64 5.96
CA TYR A 68 -0.01 -0.41 6.71
C TYR A 68 -0.42 -0.31 8.17
N ILE A 69 -0.98 -1.40 8.69
CA ILE A 69 -1.38 -1.55 10.09
C ILE A 69 -0.56 -2.70 10.69
N GLU A 70 -0.10 -2.56 11.93
CA GLU A 70 0.63 -3.64 12.60
C GLU A 70 -0.20 -4.93 12.63
N ALA A 71 0.34 -6.03 12.11
CA ALA A 71 -0.36 -7.31 12.14
C ALA A 71 -0.55 -7.79 13.58
N GLY A 72 -1.64 -8.52 13.82
CA GLY A 72 -2.11 -8.92 15.14
C GLY A 72 -2.97 -7.86 15.84
N HIS A 73 -2.85 -6.58 15.44
CA HIS A 73 -3.74 -5.54 15.92
C HIS A 73 -5.18 -5.86 15.56
N ARG A 74 -6.07 -5.97 16.57
CA ARG A 74 -7.46 -6.41 16.40
C ARG A 74 -7.62 -7.70 15.57
N GLY A 75 -6.63 -8.60 15.62
CA GLY A 75 -6.65 -9.86 14.87
C GLY A 75 -6.36 -9.71 13.36
N LEU A 76 -5.85 -8.56 12.90
CA LEU A 76 -5.49 -8.37 11.50
C LEU A 76 -4.35 -9.30 11.09
N PRO A 77 -4.48 -10.08 10.01
CA PRO A 77 -3.40 -10.92 9.52
C PRO A 77 -2.31 -10.09 8.85
N ALA A 78 -1.05 -10.53 8.95
CA ALA A 78 0.01 -10.02 8.11
C ALA A 78 -0.24 -10.41 6.64
N GLY A 79 0.12 -9.55 5.71
CA GLY A 79 -0.01 -9.85 4.28
C GLY A 79 -0.36 -8.64 3.43
N ARG A 80 -0.55 -8.91 2.14
CA ARG A 80 -0.90 -7.95 1.10
C ARG A 80 -2.38 -8.08 0.75
N PHE A 81 -3.09 -6.96 0.74
CA PHE A 81 -4.52 -6.88 0.46
C PHE A 81 -4.78 -5.74 -0.53
N SER A 82 -5.21 -6.09 -1.74
CA SER A 82 -5.63 -5.12 -2.76
C SER A 82 -7.15 -5.03 -2.71
N ILE A 83 -7.68 -3.86 -2.35
CA ILE A 83 -9.08 -3.68 -1.92
C ILE A 83 -9.88 -2.93 -2.97
N GLU A 84 -11.09 -3.45 -3.24
CA GLU A 84 -12.12 -2.79 -4.03
C GLU A 84 -13.51 -3.07 -3.42
N PRO A 85 -14.40 -2.07 -3.31
CA PRO A 85 -14.12 -0.64 -3.51
C PRO A 85 -13.18 -0.11 -2.41
N PRO A 86 -12.53 1.04 -2.62
CA PRO A 86 -11.73 1.67 -1.59
C PRO A 86 -12.56 1.84 -0.31
N ARG A 87 -11.99 1.47 0.83
CA ARG A 87 -12.68 1.65 2.12
C ARG A 87 -12.94 3.12 2.35
N GLY A 88 -14.06 3.42 3.02
CA GLY A 88 -14.28 4.74 3.59
C GLY A 88 -13.27 5.02 4.71
N TYR A 89 -13.42 6.18 5.35
CA TYR A 89 -12.61 6.49 6.52
C TYR A 89 -12.72 5.37 7.56
N PRO A 90 -11.60 4.83 8.06
CA PRO A 90 -11.65 3.82 9.12
C PRO A 90 -12.39 4.40 10.33
N PRO A 91 -13.11 3.57 11.11
CA PRO A 91 -13.70 4.02 12.36
C PRO A 91 -12.59 4.58 13.26
N ILE A 92 -12.95 5.54 14.12
CA ILE A 92 -12.03 6.09 15.11
C ILE A 92 -11.48 4.94 15.95
N ASP A 93 -10.16 4.75 15.91
CA ASP A 93 -9.45 3.75 16.69
C ASP A 93 -8.68 4.43 17.82
N ASP A 94 -9.17 4.22 19.04
CA ASP A 94 -8.58 4.75 20.25
C ASP A 94 -7.44 3.89 20.84
N THR A 95 -7.11 2.77 20.22
CA THR A 95 -5.98 1.95 20.68
C THR A 95 -4.68 2.45 20.07
N GLN A 96 -3.57 2.40 20.80
CA GLN A 96 -2.27 2.79 20.26
C GLN A 96 -1.63 1.62 19.51
N HIS A 97 -1.31 1.84 18.23
CA HIS A 97 -0.63 0.85 17.38
C HIS A 97 0.20 1.54 16.29
N ARG A 98 1.12 0.79 15.67
CA ARG A 98 1.93 1.29 14.56
C ARG A 98 1.10 1.37 13.27
N VAL A 99 1.27 2.47 12.57
CA VAL A 99 0.70 2.72 11.25
C VAL A 99 1.75 3.31 10.32
N ALA A 100 1.63 3.01 9.04
CA ALA A 100 2.30 3.73 7.97
C ALA A 100 1.35 3.86 6.79
N GLY A 101 1.48 4.89 5.97
CA GLY A 101 0.59 5.04 4.84
C GLY A 101 0.76 6.36 4.13
N GLY A 102 0.06 6.49 3.01
CA GLY A 102 0.20 7.66 2.16
C GLY A 102 -0.51 7.51 0.83
N GLU A 103 -0.33 8.51 -0.01
CA GLU A 103 -0.86 8.54 -1.38
C GLU A 103 0.31 8.42 -2.37
N PHE A 104 0.26 7.38 -3.20
CA PHE A 104 1.23 7.14 -4.27
C PHE A 104 0.67 7.59 -5.61
N ASP A 105 1.37 8.49 -6.30
CA ASP A 105 1.05 8.96 -7.64
C ASP A 105 1.63 7.98 -8.68
N ARG A 106 0.74 7.41 -9.49
CA ARG A 106 1.08 6.41 -10.52
C ARG A 106 1.80 7.01 -11.72
N GLN A 107 1.58 8.28 -12.03
CA GLN A 107 2.20 8.94 -13.16
C GLN A 107 3.67 9.25 -12.87
N THR A 108 3.96 9.71 -11.66
CA THR A 108 5.33 10.06 -11.25
C THR A 108 6.08 8.92 -10.57
N GLY A 109 5.37 7.87 -10.13
CA GLY A 109 5.96 6.74 -9.42
C GLY A 109 6.48 7.12 -8.03
N ARG A 110 5.82 8.08 -7.36
CA ARG A 110 6.29 8.67 -6.10
C ARG A 110 5.16 8.82 -5.09
N PHE A 111 5.52 8.81 -3.81
CA PHE A 111 4.61 9.23 -2.75
C PHE A 111 4.46 10.75 -2.74
N VAL A 112 3.21 11.23 -2.82
CA VAL A 112 2.86 12.65 -2.64
C VAL A 112 2.70 12.96 -1.15
N THR A 113 2.18 11.98 -0.40
CA THR A 113 2.15 12.02 1.06
C THR A 113 2.68 10.69 1.59
N TRP A 114 3.39 10.73 2.71
CA TRP A 114 3.81 9.54 3.44
C TRP A 114 3.89 9.87 4.92
N MET A 115 3.26 9.05 5.75
CA MET A 115 3.30 9.12 7.20
C MET A 115 3.65 7.76 7.76
N CYS A 116 4.37 7.74 8.87
CA CYS A 116 4.65 6.52 9.61
C CYS A 116 4.91 6.86 11.08
N GLY A 117 4.41 6.01 11.97
CA GLY A 117 4.54 6.21 13.41
C GLY A 117 3.44 5.48 14.16
N CYS A 118 2.93 6.10 15.22
CA CYS A 118 1.79 5.61 15.98
C CYS A 118 0.52 6.33 15.53
N ASN A 119 -0.61 5.63 15.50
CA ASN A 119 -1.90 6.25 15.18
C ASN A 119 -2.34 7.30 16.22
N ARG A 120 -1.79 7.22 17.44
CA ARG A 120 -1.97 8.17 18.55
C ARG A 120 -0.63 8.77 18.96
N GLY A 121 -0.54 10.09 18.93
CA GLY A 121 0.64 10.89 19.28
C GLY A 121 0.49 12.32 18.79
N PRO A 122 1.37 13.27 19.18
CA PRO A 122 1.37 14.59 18.56
C PRO A 122 1.54 14.39 17.05
N TYR A 123 0.55 14.81 16.26
CA TYR A 123 0.44 14.62 14.81
C TYR A 123 1.49 15.39 14.00
N ASN A 124 2.75 15.39 14.42
CA ASN A 124 3.82 16.06 13.72
C ASN A 124 5.13 15.27 13.92
N VAL A 125 5.87 15.17 12.83
CA VAL A 125 7.25 14.67 12.66
C VAL A 125 7.52 13.17 12.78
N SER A 126 7.76 12.57 11.61
CA SER A 126 8.87 11.71 11.12
C SER A 126 9.92 11.11 12.06
N TYR A 127 9.70 11.04 13.36
CA TYR A 127 10.60 10.41 14.31
C TYR A 127 10.00 9.10 14.80
N GLN A 128 10.88 8.13 14.97
CA GLN A 128 10.62 6.82 15.57
C GLN A 128 10.15 6.98 17.02
N ILE A 129 8.96 7.51 17.24
CA ILE A 129 8.32 7.46 18.55
C ILE A 129 7.95 5.98 18.73
N GLU A 130 8.67 5.30 19.62
CA GLU A 130 8.27 3.96 20.06
C GLU A 130 6.82 4.04 20.53
N CYS A 131 5.91 3.33 19.86
CA CYS A 131 4.53 3.27 20.31
C CYS A 131 4.53 2.74 21.74
N ALA A 132 4.13 3.62 22.66
CA ALA A 132 4.18 3.43 24.10
C ALA A 132 3.48 2.12 24.44
N GLY A 133 4.25 1.15 24.92
CA GLY A 133 3.77 -0.20 25.18
C GLY A 133 4.87 -1.25 25.24
N LYS A 134 5.98 -1.07 24.49
CA LYS A 134 7.19 -1.87 24.70
C LYS A 134 8.11 -1.16 25.69
N ARG A 135 7.84 -1.30 27.00
CA ARG A 135 8.94 -1.18 27.98
C ARG A 135 9.96 -2.23 27.57
N ARG A 136 11.10 -1.81 27.02
CA ARG A 136 12.30 -2.64 27.14
C ARG A 136 12.59 -2.70 28.64
N THR A 137 12.25 -3.81 29.26
CA THR A 137 12.96 -4.22 30.47
C THR A 137 14.41 -4.38 30.03
N ILE A 138 15.27 -3.49 30.52
CA ILE A 138 16.73 -3.69 30.50
C ILE A 138 17.05 -4.63 31.65
#